data_AF-N6XWU1-F1
#
_entry.id   AF-N6XWU1-F1
#
_cell.length_a   1.000
_cell.length_b   1.000
_cell.length_c   1.000
_cell.angle_alpha   90.00
_cell.angle_beta   90.00
_cell.angle_gamma   90.00
#
_symmetry.space_group_name_H-M   'P 1'
#
loop_
_entity.id
_entity.type
_entity.pdbx_description
1 polymer ?
#
loop_
_entity_poly.entity_id
_entity_poly.type
_entity_poly.pdbx_seq_one_letter_code
_entity_poly.pdbx_strand_id
1 'polypeptide(L)'
;MQERRASGAATEHSAGQVDRDSIEYRMAYIDRGGNVADNDPLIDEFRNRIGSIASRTGYSPERIADLTTYGWKDLQDRGIRMRLIEFTREAHEASKTNVDIKYDAVIAMLIRYMEKAGDP
;
A
#
# COMPACT_ATOMS: atom_id res chain seq x y z
N MET A 1 13.28 -20.53 44.77
CA MET A 1 13.39 -19.35 43.87
C MET A 1 12.66 -19.70 42.59
N GLN A 2 11.57 -18.99 42.35
CA GLN A 2 10.67 -19.12 41.21
C GLN A 2 11.14 -18.17 40.08
N GLU A 3 10.78 -18.53 38.84
CA GLU A 3 10.64 -17.64 37.66
C GLU A 3 11.93 -17.12 36.99
N ARG A 4 12.08 -17.05 35.66
CA ARG A 4 11.21 -17.30 34.50
C ARG A 4 12.10 -17.57 33.28
N ARG A 5 11.60 -18.45 32.40
CA ARG A 5 12.10 -18.64 31.03
C ARG A 5 11.93 -17.36 30.24
N ALA A 6 12.96 -16.95 29.50
CA ALA A 6 12.82 -16.07 28.35
C ALA A 6 13.43 -16.78 27.13
N SER A 7 12.63 -17.64 26.50
CA SER A 7 12.80 -17.98 25.10
C SER A 7 12.36 -16.76 24.28
N GLY A 8 13.29 -15.84 24.06
CA GLY A 8 13.17 -14.88 22.96
C GLY A 8 13.70 -15.56 21.70
N ALA A 9 12.84 -16.27 20.98
CA ALA A 9 13.16 -16.75 19.65
C ALA A 9 13.38 -15.51 18.76
N ALA A 10 14.64 -15.17 18.53
CA ALA A 10 15.00 -14.29 17.44
C ALA A 10 14.68 -15.05 16.15
N THR A 11 13.59 -14.67 15.49
CA THR A 11 13.27 -15.19 14.17
C THR A 11 14.36 -14.74 13.22
N GLU A 12 15.28 -15.64 12.91
CA GLU A 12 16.26 -15.49 11.83
C GLU A 12 15.47 -15.38 10.52
N HIS A 13 15.21 -14.16 10.07
CA HIS A 13 14.73 -13.92 8.71
C HIS A 13 15.85 -14.32 7.76
N SER A 14 15.76 -15.55 7.25
CA SER A 14 16.64 -16.07 6.21
C SER A 14 16.60 -15.10 5.02
N ALA A 15 17.76 -14.54 4.66
CA ALA A 15 17.92 -13.70 3.49
C ALA A 15 17.48 -14.46 2.24
N GLY A 16 16.23 -14.25 1.80
CA GLY A 16 15.64 -14.93 0.65
C GLY A 16 14.18 -15.35 0.79
N GLN A 17 13.57 -15.30 1.98
CA GLN A 17 12.12 -15.54 2.11
C GLN A 17 11.33 -14.24 2.02
N VAL A 18 10.36 -14.21 1.09
CA VAL A 18 9.34 -13.16 1.08
C VAL A 18 8.46 -13.30 2.30
N ASP A 19 8.38 -12.20 3.05
CA ASP A 19 7.41 -12.04 4.11
C ASP A 19 6.02 -11.88 3.50
N ARG A 20 5.25 -12.97 3.47
CA ARG A 20 3.89 -13.00 2.95
C ARG A 20 2.89 -12.27 3.86
N ASP A 21 3.31 -11.95 5.09
CA ASP A 21 2.54 -11.13 6.02
C ASP A 21 2.81 -9.63 5.88
N SER A 22 3.82 -9.26 5.09
CA SER A 22 4.09 -7.86 4.76
C SER A 22 2.91 -7.22 4.00
N ILE A 23 2.71 -5.93 4.27
CA ILE A 23 1.66 -5.12 3.64
C ILE A 23 1.87 -5.06 2.12
N GLU A 24 3.13 -4.95 1.71
CA GLU A 24 3.54 -4.90 0.31
C GLU A 24 3.20 -6.18 -0.43
N TYR A 25 3.43 -7.35 0.19
CA TYR A 25 3.01 -8.63 -0.39
C TYR A 25 1.49 -8.71 -0.53
N ARG A 26 0.76 -8.31 0.51
CA ARG A 26 -0.71 -8.32 0.50
C ARG A 26 -1.28 -7.39 -0.58
N MET A 27 -0.72 -6.20 -0.77
CA MET A 27 -1.12 -5.29 -1.85
C MET A 27 -0.77 -5.85 -3.23
N ALA A 28 0.40 -6.45 -3.41
CA ALA A 28 0.77 -7.15 -4.64
C ALA A 28 -0.19 -8.32 -4.94
N TYR A 29 -0.60 -9.06 -3.91
CA TYR A 29 -1.54 -10.17 -4.03
C TYR A 29 -2.92 -9.70 -4.50
N ILE A 30 -3.41 -8.60 -3.93
CA ILE A 30 -4.66 -7.96 -4.37
C ILE A 30 -4.53 -7.48 -5.82
N ASP A 31 -3.45 -6.79 -6.19
CA ASP A 31 -3.24 -6.27 -7.55
C ASP A 31 -3.20 -7.37 -8.62
N ARG A 32 -2.56 -8.50 -8.31
CA ARG A 32 -2.44 -9.66 -9.20
C ARG A 32 -3.68 -10.55 -9.23
N GLY A 33 -4.63 -10.38 -8.31
CA GLY A 33 -5.79 -11.26 -8.19
C GLY A 33 -5.46 -12.65 -7.62
N GLY A 34 -4.38 -12.78 -6.83
CA GLY A 34 -4.20 -13.94 -5.94
C GLY A 34 -2.94 -14.79 -6.10
N ASN A 35 -1.99 -14.45 -6.97
CA ASN A 35 -0.68 -15.12 -6.97
C ASN A 35 0.45 -14.11 -7.20
N VAL A 36 1.48 -14.19 -6.36
CA VAL A 36 2.66 -13.32 -6.37
C VAL A 36 3.89 -14.18 -6.18
N ALA A 37 4.85 -14.07 -7.09
CA ALA A 37 6.12 -14.77 -6.96
C ALA A 37 6.93 -14.22 -5.78
N ASP A 38 7.77 -15.06 -5.18
CA ASP A 38 8.65 -14.65 -4.06
C ASP A 38 9.74 -13.63 -4.49
N ASN A 39 9.81 -13.23 -5.76
CA ASN A 39 10.68 -12.16 -6.25
C ASN A 39 9.93 -11.19 -7.16
N ASP A 40 8.59 -11.09 -6.99
CA ASP A 40 7.80 -10.19 -7.83
C ASP A 40 8.23 -8.73 -7.58
N PRO A 41 8.71 -8.02 -8.62
CA PRO A 41 9.15 -6.62 -8.49
C PRO A 41 8.03 -5.70 -8.01
N LEU A 42 6.77 -6.12 -8.11
CA LEU A 42 5.62 -5.40 -7.60
C LEU A 42 5.67 -5.20 -6.07
N ILE A 43 6.21 -6.17 -5.33
CA ILE A 43 6.37 -6.05 -3.87
C ILE A 43 7.32 -4.88 -3.55
N ASP A 44 8.44 -4.80 -4.26
CA ASP A 44 9.40 -3.70 -4.09
C ASP A 44 8.81 -2.36 -4.54
N GLU A 45 7.99 -2.36 -5.59
CA GLU A 45 7.31 -1.15 -6.04
C GLU A 45 6.33 -0.62 -4.98
N PHE A 46 5.51 -1.50 -4.38
CA PHE A 46 4.66 -1.12 -3.25
C PHE A 46 5.49 -0.62 -2.06
N ARG A 47 6.57 -1.32 -1.69
CA ARG A 47 7.46 -0.91 -0.58
C ARG A 47 7.97 0.51 -0.78
N ASN A 48 8.49 0.79 -1.97
CA ASN A 48 9.09 2.08 -2.28
C ASN A 48 8.05 3.21 -2.25
N ARG A 49 6.86 2.98 -2.81
CA ARG A 49 5.80 4.00 -2.88
C ARG A 49 5.21 4.27 -1.50
N ILE A 50 4.85 3.22 -0.75
CA ILE A 50 4.29 3.34 0.59
C ILE A 50 5.30 4.00 1.52
N GLY A 51 6.56 3.55 1.49
CA GLY A 51 7.64 4.17 2.27
C GLY A 51 7.83 5.65 1.94
N SER A 52 7.77 6.02 0.64
CA SER A 52 7.86 7.42 0.24
C SER A 52 6.68 8.25 0.75
N ILE A 53 5.45 7.75 0.63
CA ILE A 53 4.25 8.43 1.15
C ILE A 53 4.33 8.55 2.68
N ALA A 54 4.74 7.50 3.39
CA ALA A 54 4.87 7.47 4.85
C ALA A 54 5.85 8.54 5.34
N SER A 55 7.02 8.60 4.72
CA SER A 55 8.06 9.59 5.07
C SER A 55 7.61 11.03 4.88
N ARG A 56 6.69 11.29 3.95
CA ARG A 56 6.18 12.64 3.63
C ARG A 56 4.98 13.05 4.47
N THR A 57 4.08 12.11 4.74
CA THR A 57 2.78 12.39 5.35
C THR A 57 2.78 12.16 6.86
N GLY A 58 3.74 11.39 7.38
CA GLY A 58 3.78 10.95 8.77
C GLY A 58 2.78 9.84 9.10
N TYR A 59 2.06 9.31 8.10
CA TYR A 59 1.15 8.18 8.27
C TYR A 59 1.95 6.88 8.31
N SER A 60 1.45 5.87 9.04
CA SER A 60 2.07 4.56 9.02
C SER A 60 1.86 3.86 7.66
N PRO A 61 2.79 2.98 7.25
CA PRO A 61 2.62 2.16 6.04
C PRO A 61 1.29 1.42 5.99
N GLU A 62 0.83 0.87 7.11
CA GLU A 62 -0.47 0.18 7.26
C GLU A 62 -1.61 1.13 6.91
N ARG A 63 -1.61 2.34 7.50
CA ARG A 63 -2.68 3.30 7.28
C ARG A 63 -2.71 3.79 5.83
N ILE A 64 -1.55 3.95 5.20
CA ILE A 64 -1.44 4.30 3.78
C ILE A 64 -2.02 3.18 2.92
N ALA A 65 -1.64 1.93 3.18
CA ALA A 65 -2.15 0.77 2.45
C ALA A 65 -3.67 0.62 2.59
N ASP A 66 -4.21 0.80 3.79
CA ASP A 66 -5.66 0.76 4.05
C ASP A 66 -6.39 1.82 3.23
N LEU A 67 -5.95 3.09 3.31
CA LEU A 67 -6.58 4.20 2.60
C LEU A 67 -6.46 4.03 1.08
N THR A 68 -5.32 3.56 0.60
CA THR A 68 -5.07 3.31 -0.83
C THR A 68 -5.97 2.21 -1.35
N THR A 69 -6.03 1.08 -0.63
CA THR A 69 -6.85 -0.08 -1.02
C THR A 69 -8.33 0.25 -0.96
N TYR A 70 -8.77 1.01 0.06
CA TYR A 70 -10.15 1.50 0.16
C TYR A 70 -10.50 2.40 -1.03
N GLY A 71 -9.67 3.39 -1.35
CA GLY A 71 -9.95 4.31 -2.46
C GLY A 71 -9.94 3.63 -3.82
N TRP A 72 -9.01 2.70 -4.03
CA TRP A 72 -8.99 1.86 -5.23
C TRP A 72 -10.25 1.00 -5.35
N LYS A 73 -10.70 0.37 -4.25
CA LYS A 73 -11.92 -0.43 -4.23
C LYS A 73 -13.17 0.41 -4.51
N ASP A 74 -13.25 1.62 -3.97
CA ASP A 74 -14.36 2.55 -4.25
C ASP A 74 -14.46 2.88 -5.75
N LEU A 75 -13.32 3.08 -6.43
CA LEU A 75 -13.31 3.28 -7.88
C LEU A 75 -13.77 2.03 -8.66
N GLN A 76 -13.33 0.85 -8.24
CA GLN A 76 -13.76 -0.43 -8.85
C GLN A 76 -15.27 -0.63 -8.69
N ASP A 77 -15.82 -0.35 -7.51
CA ASP A 77 -17.25 -0.47 -7.21
C ASP A 77 -18.09 0.55 -8.03
N ARG A 78 -17.49 1.66 -8.49
CA ARG A 78 -18.06 2.63 -9.44
C ARG A 78 -17.85 2.27 -10.92
N GLY A 79 -17.22 1.13 -11.23
CA GLY A 79 -16.97 0.67 -12.59
C GLY A 79 -15.68 1.21 -13.23
N ILE A 80 -14.86 1.97 -12.50
CA ILE A 80 -13.60 2.50 -12.99
C ILE A 80 -12.50 1.45 -12.77
N ARG A 81 -12.06 0.85 -13.87
CA ARG A 81 -11.05 -0.21 -13.85
C ARG A 81 -9.65 0.40 -13.89
N MET A 82 -8.93 0.28 -12.78
CA MET A 82 -7.53 0.66 -12.64
C MET A 82 -6.80 -0.39 -11.80
N ARG A 83 -5.52 -0.65 -12.05
CA ARG A 83 -4.75 -1.54 -11.17
C ARG A 83 -4.42 -0.85 -9.85
N LEU A 84 -4.31 -1.60 -8.77
CA LEU A 84 -4.01 -1.04 -7.45
C LEU A 84 -2.64 -0.33 -7.45
N ILE A 85 -1.66 -0.87 -8.17
CA ILE A 85 -0.34 -0.24 -8.30
C ILE A 85 -0.40 1.09 -9.07
N GLU A 86 -1.27 1.19 -10.07
CA GLU A 86 -1.48 2.44 -10.83
C GLU A 86 -2.11 3.50 -9.92
N PHE A 87 -3.15 3.12 -9.18
CA PHE A 87 -3.77 4.02 -8.19
C PHE A 87 -2.77 4.48 -7.12
N THR A 88 -1.94 3.55 -6.63
CA THR A 88 -0.87 3.85 -5.66
C THR A 88 0.17 4.81 -6.24
N ARG A 89 0.50 4.70 -7.54
CA ARG A 89 1.37 5.65 -8.23
C ARG A 89 0.74 7.04 -8.27
N GLU A 90 -0.53 7.16 -8.66
CA GLU A 90 -1.22 8.45 -8.69
C GLU A 90 -1.32 9.08 -7.29
N ALA A 91 -1.57 8.26 -6.25
CA ALA A 91 -1.53 8.69 -4.85
C ALA A 91 -0.15 9.18 -4.41
N HIS A 92 0.90 8.47 -4.82
CA HIS A 92 2.27 8.89 -4.58
C HIS A 92 2.58 10.23 -5.27
N GLU A 93 2.24 10.40 -6.54
CA GLU A 93 2.48 11.67 -7.25
C GLU A 93 1.68 12.82 -6.64
N ALA A 94 0.41 12.61 -6.33
CA ALA A 94 -0.44 13.62 -5.68
C ALA A 94 0.02 13.99 -4.26
N SER A 95 0.68 13.06 -3.55
CA SER A 95 1.29 13.35 -2.25
C SER A 95 2.54 14.23 -2.35
N LYS A 96 3.22 14.28 -3.50
CA LYS A 96 4.40 15.13 -3.69
C LYS A 96 4.06 16.60 -3.86
N THR A 97 2.90 16.90 -4.44
CA THR A 97 2.49 18.27 -4.78
C THR A 97 1.85 19.02 -3.61
N ASN A 98 1.42 18.31 -2.57
CA ASN A 98 0.55 18.84 -1.54
C ASN A 98 1.13 18.63 -0.13
N VAL A 99 2.21 19.35 0.17
CA VAL A 99 3.08 19.15 1.36
C VAL A 99 2.31 19.26 2.70
N ASP A 100 1.15 19.95 2.73
CA ASP A 100 0.34 20.15 3.93
C ASP A 100 -1.00 19.38 3.93
N ILE A 101 -1.29 18.61 2.88
CA ILE A 101 -2.57 17.90 2.78
C ILE A 101 -2.42 16.51 3.40
N LYS A 102 -3.34 16.19 4.31
CA LYS A 102 -3.44 14.85 4.91
C LYS A 102 -3.67 13.78 3.83
N TYR A 103 -3.08 12.60 4.00
CA TYR A 103 -3.15 11.56 2.99
C TYR A 103 -4.58 11.11 2.64
N ASP A 104 -5.50 11.09 3.61
CA ASP A 104 -6.92 10.82 3.39
C ASP A 104 -7.57 11.85 2.43
N ALA A 105 -7.17 13.11 2.50
CA ALA A 105 -7.63 14.14 1.56
C ALA A 105 -7.03 13.94 0.16
N VAL A 106 -5.77 13.47 0.05
CA VAL A 106 -5.17 13.08 -1.24
C VAL A 106 -5.99 11.96 -1.90
N ILE A 107 -6.33 10.90 -1.15
CA ILE A 107 -7.15 9.80 -1.65
C ILE A 107 -8.54 10.29 -2.08
N ALA A 108 -9.21 11.09 -1.24
CA ALA A 108 -10.53 11.63 -1.57
C ALA A 108 -10.52 12.51 -2.84
N MET A 109 -9.47 13.31 -3.04
CA MET A 109 -9.30 14.12 -4.24
C MET A 109 -9.10 13.26 -5.48
N LEU A 110 -8.29 12.20 -5.40
CA LEU A 110 -8.04 11.30 -6.52
C LEU A 110 -9.29 10.54 -6.94
N ILE A 111 -10.07 10.01 -5.98
CA ILE A 111 -11.34 9.34 -6.27
C ILE A 111 -12.25 10.27 -7.07
N ARG A 112 -12.44 11.51 -6.60
CA ARG A 112 -13.29 12.51 -7.29
C ARG A 112 -12.75 12.91 -8.65
N TYR A 113 -11.43 13.00 -8.80
CA TYR A 113 -10.80 13.36 -10.07
C TYR A 113 -10.99 12.25 -11.10
N MET A 114 -10.74 10.99 -10.72
CA MET A 114 -10.89 9.83 -11.59
C MET A 114 -12.35 9.55 -11.94
N GLU A 115 -13.27 9.77 -11.00
CA GLU A 115 -14.72 9.71 -11.26
C GLU A 115 -15.14 10.66 -12.37
N LYS A 116 -14.68 11.92 -12.33
CA LYS A 116 -14.97 12.90 -13.38
C LYS A 116 -14.30 12.59 -14.72
N ALA A 117 -13.12 11.97 -14.69
CA ALA A 117 -12.38 11.62 -15.90
C ALA A 117 -12.90 10.33 -16.58
N GLY A 118 -13.60 9.48 -15.82
CA GLY A 118 -14.16 8.21 -16.29
C GLY A 118 -15.61 8.29 -16.79
N ASP A 119 -16.21 9.48 -16.79
CA ASP A 119 -17.56 9.75 -17.32
C ASP A 119 -17.42 10.14 -18.82
N PRO A 120 -17.85 9.28 -19.77
CA PRO A 120 -17.79 9.58 -21.20
C PRO A 120 -18.78 10.67 -21.65
#